data_AF-A0A4R1AIW4-F1
#
_entry.id   AF-A0A4R1AIW4-F1
#
_cell.length_a   1.000
_cell.length_b   1.000
_cell.length_c   1.000
_cell.angle_alpha   90.00
_cell.angle_beta   90.00
_cell.angle_gamma   90.00
#
_symmetry.space_group_name_H-M   'P 1'
#
loop_
_entity.id
_entity.type
_entity.pdbx_description
1 polymer ?
#
loop_
_entity_poly.entity_id
_entity_poly.type
_entity_poly.pdbx_seq_one_letter_code
_entity_poly.pdbx_strand_id
1 'polypeptide(L)'
;MGLFKSEEERAAERAERERVEAAQQQARAAQQAQAAQEKAAREHAASPLGRAESAHAAGHAFFEIQLDVGQTQGVATFGEARANERRTDAHLGVLGAIEQVGWRLEHVGYVFVQTGQESTDKFVTTGQRIAVTGKTVGIYLFRRA
;
A
#
# COMPACT_ATOMS: atom_id res chain seq x y z
N MET A 1 20.30 50.90 35.34
CA MET A 1 20.77 51.46 34.06
C MET A 1 20.17 50.63 32.94
N GLY A 2 19.09 51.08 32.31
CA GLY A 2 18.47 50.40 31.18
C GLY A 2 19.18 50.78 29.89
N LEU A 3 19.95 49.85 29.31
CA LEU A 3 20.54 50.05 27.98
C LEU A 3 19.45 49.91 26.91
N PHE A 4 19.03 51.04 26.34
CA PHE A 4 18.24 51.06 25.11
C PHE A 4 19.18 50.74 23.95
N LYS A 5 19.06 49.53 23.38
CA LYS A 5 19.71 49.16 22.11
C LYS A 5 19.34 50.17 21.02
N SER A 6 20.33 50.57 20.22
CA SER A 6 20.14 51.46 19.05
C SER A 6 19.17 50.83 18.04
N GLU A 7 18.45 51.65 17.27
CA GLU A 7 17.53 51.15 16.23
C GLU A 7 18.23 50.27 15.20
N GLU A 8 19.49 50.57 14.89
CA GLU A 8 20.36 49.74 14.03
C GLU A 8 20.64 48.36 14.63
N GLU A 9 20.90 48.29 15.93
CA GLU A 9 21.21 47.03 16.62
C GLU A 9 19.98 46.11 16.67
N ARG A 10 18.78 46.70 16.83
CA ARG A 10 17.50 45.96 16.73
C ARG A 10 17.18 45.53 15.30
N ALA A 11 17.60 46.29 14.28
CA ALA A 11 17.43 45.90 12.89
C ALA A 11 18.36 44.73 12.52
N ALA A 12 19.62 44.78 12.95
CA ALA A 12 20.59 43.71 12.76
C ALA A 12 20.15 42.41 13.47
N GLU A 13 19.69 42.50 14.72
CA GLU A 13 19.22 41.32 15.47
C GLU A 13 17.98 40.68 14.84
N ARG A 14 17.06 41.48 14.26
CA ARG A 14 15.91 40.96 13.51
C ARG A 14 16.32 40.27 12.22
N ALA A 15 17.21 40.89 11.44
CA ALA A 15 17.72 40.30 10.21
C ALA A 15 18.49 38.99 10.47
N GLU A 16 19.22 38.89 11.58
CA GLU A 16 19.91 37.67 11.97
C GLU A 16 18.93 36.57 12.41
N ARG A 17 17.92 36.91 13.22
CA ARG A 17 16.86 35.97 13.60
C ARG A 17 16.08 35.46 12.38
N GLU A 18 15.71 36.33 11.45
CA GLU A 18 15.05 35.94 10.21
C GLU A 18 15.92 35.01 9.35
N ARG A 19 17.24 35.25 9.27
CA ARG A 19 18.16 34.35 8.57
C ARG A 19 18.28 32.99 9.25
N VAL A 20 18.36 32.96 10.58
CA VAL A 20 18.43 31.72 11.36
C VAL A 20 17.11 30.94 11.23
N GLU A 21 15.97 31.61 11.33
CA GLU A 21 14.64 31.01 11.14
C GLU A 21 14.46 30.50 9.71
N ALA A 22 14.86 31.26 8.69
CA ALA A 22 14.82 30.82 7.29
C ALA A 22 15.74 29.61 7.05
N ALA A 23 16.96 29.61 7.61
CA ALA A 23 17.87 28.48 7.52
C ALA A 23 17.31 27.23 8.24
N GLN A 24 16.70 27.42 9.41
CA GLN A 24 16.03 26.33 10.13
C GLN A 24 14.81 25.78 9.37
N GLN A 25 14.01 26.65 8.76
CA GLN A 25 12.88 26.26 7.92
C GLN A 25 13.35 25.50 6.68
N GLN A 26 14.39 25.98 6.00
CA GLN A 26 14.99 25.30 4.86
C GLN A 26 15.57 23.94 5.25
N ALA A 27 16.28 23.85 6.39
CA ALA A 27 16.81 22.59 6.89
C ALA A 27 15.69 21.59 7.23
N ARG A 28 14.61 22.04 7.87
CA ARG A 28 13.43 21.19 8.15
C ARG A 28 12.74 20.74 6.89
N ALA A 29 12.56 21.62 5.91
CA ALA A 29 11.96 21.28 4.62
C ALA A 29 12.82 20.26 3.86
N ALA A 30 14.14 20.44 3.85
CA ALA A 30 15.08 19.49 3.25
C ALA A 30 15.03 18.12 3.95
N GLN A 31 15.01 18.09 5.28
CA GLN A 31 14.86 16.84 6.05
C GLN A 31 13.53 16.14 5.78
N GLN A 32 12.43 16.89 5.71
CA GLN A 32 11.12 16.33 5.38
C GLN A 32 11.08 15.79 3.95
N ALA A 33 11.68 16.48 2.98
CA ALA A 33 11.78 16.02 1.61
C ALA A 33 12.61 14.74 1.51
N GLN A 34 13.75 14.66 2.21
CA GLN A 34 14.56 13.43 2.28
C GLN A 34 13.78 12.28 2.90
N ALA A 35 13.13 12.50 4.05
CA ALA A 35 12.32 11.48 4.71
C ALA A 35 11.16 10.99 3.83
N ALA A 36 10.52 11.89 3.07
CA ALA A 36 9.47 11.54 2.13
C ALA A 36 10.01 10.71 0.95
N GLN A 37 11.19 11.06 0.41
CA GLN A 37 11.84 10.30 -0.65
C GLN A 37 12.24 8.90 -0.18
N GLU A 38 12.83 8.79 1.02
CA GLU A 38 13.18 7.49 1.61
C GLU A 38 11.94 6.61 1.83
N LYS A 39 10.85 7.20 2.33
CA LYS A 39 9.58 6.50 2.49
C LYS A 39 9.04 6.01 1.15
N ALA A 40 9.02 6.87 0.14
CA ALA A 40 8.56 6.51 -1.21
C ALA A 40 9.43 5.40 -1.82
N ALA A 41 10.75 5.45 -1.64
CA ALA A 41 11.67 4.41 -2.11
C ALA A 41 11.43 3.06 -1.41
N ARG A 42 11.20 3.07 -0.09
CA ARG A 42 10.87 1.86 0.68
C ARG A 42 9.53 1.26 0.25
N GLU A 43 8.51 2.10 0.05
CA GLU A 43 7.19 1.69 -0.43
C GLU A 43 7.28 1.10 -1.84
N HIS A 44 8.07 1.72 -2.71
CA HIS A 44 8.31 1.21 -4.06
C HIS A 44 9.04 -0.13 -4.04
N ALA A 45 10.11 -0.27 -3.25
CA ALA A 45 10.84 -1.53 -3.10
C ALA A 45 9.96 -2.66 -2.54
N ALA A 46 9.02 -2.34 -1.64
CA ALA A 46 8.05 -3.29 -1.10
C ALA A 46 6.90 -3.62 -2.06
N SER A 47 6.68 -2.77 -3.08
CA SER A 47 5.61 -2.96 -4.05
C SER A 47 5.85 -4.21 -4.93
N PRO A 48 4.78 -4.79 -5.49
CA PRO A 48 4.87 -5.88 -6.47
C PRO A 48 5.92 -5.66 -7.56
N LEU A 49 5.97 -4.45 -8.12
CA LEU A 49 6.87 -4.07 -9.19
C LEU A 49 8.31 -3.98 -8.68
N GLY A 50 8.57 -3.27 -7.58
CA GLY A 50 9.93 -3.14 -7.03
C GLY A 50 10.54 -4.47 -6.61
N ARG A 51 9.71 -5.42 -6.13
CA ARG A 51 10.17 -6.80 -5.90
C ARG A 51 10.50 -7.54 -7.20
N ALA A 52 9.72 -7.36 -8.25
CA ALA A 52 9.98 -7.96 -9.56
C ALA A 52 11.28 -7.40 -10.18
N GLU A 53 11.50 -6.09 -10.09
CA GLU A 53 12.74 -5.42 -10.52
C GLU A 53 13.95 -5.94 -9.75
N SER A 54 13.84 -6.00 -8.41
CA SER A 54 14.91 -6.51 -7.55
C SER A 54 15.23 -7.98 -7.87
N ALA A 55 14.21 -8.82 -8.08
CA ALA A 55 14.39 -10.21 -8.43
C ALA A 55 15.04 -10.38 -9.81
N HIS A 56 14.68 -9.52 -10.77
CA HIS A 56 15.26 -9.53 -12.10
C HIS A 56 16.73 -9.08 -12.05
N ALA A 57 17.04 -8.02 -11.29
CA ALA A 57 18.40 -7.54 -11.09
C ALA A 57 19.28 -8.59 -10.37
N ALA A 58 18.71 -9.36 -9.43
CA ALA A 58 19.39 -10.45 -8.74
C ALA A 58 19.66 -11.69 -9.60
N GLY A 59 19.19 -11.72 -10.86
CA GLY A 59 19.43 -12.84 -11.77
C GLY A 59 18.52 -14.06 -11.55
N HIS A 60 17.40 -13.91 -10.85
CA HIS A 60 16.46 -15.03 -10.69
C HIS A 60 15.86 -15.44 -12.02
N ALA A 61 15.65 -16.75 -12.18
CA ALA A 61 15.02 -17.35 -13.36
C ALA A 61 13.49 -17.35 -13.27
N PHE A 62 12.95 -17.39 -12.05
CA PHE A 62 11.52 -17.40 -11.76
C PHE A 62 11.19 -16.34 -10.72
N PHE A 63 9.98 -15.79 -10.82
CA PHE A 63 9.43 -14.84 -9.87
C PHE A 63 7.97 -15.20 -9.58
N GLU A 64 7.67 -15.46 -8.31
CA GLU A 64 6.30 -15.72 -7.85
C GLU A 64 5.77 -14.49 -7.10
N ILE A 65 4.51 -14.15 -7.35
CA ILE A 65 3.79 -13.13 -6.61
C ILE A 65 2.36 -13.54 -6.34
N GLN A 66 1.89 -13.22 -5.13
CA GLN A 66 0.51 -13.38 -4.71
C GLN A 66 -0.15 -12.01 -4.68
N LEU A 67 -1.27 -11.86 -5.37
CA LEU A 67 -2.06 -10.63 -5.42
C LEU A 67 -3.50 -10.95 -4.99
N ASP A 68 -4.07 -10.08 -4.16
CA ASP A 68 -5.50 -10.15 -3.84
C ASP A 68 -6.30 -9.66 -5.06
N VAL A 69 -7.08 -10.56 -5.66
CA VAL A 69 -7.82 -10.28 -6.91
C VAL A 69 -9.31 -9.98 -6.68
N GLY A 70 -9.82 -10.37 -5.52
CA GLY A 70 -11.19 -10.08 -5.13
C GLY A 70 -11.46 -10.41 -3.67
N GLN A 71 -12.48 -9.75 -3.10
CA GLN A 71 -12.99 -10.03 -1.77
C GLN A 71 -14.49 -10.27 -1.84
N THR A 72 -14.95 -11.33 -1.19
CA THR A 72 -16.37 -11.64 -1.01
C THR A 72 -16.71 -11.39 0.45
N GLN A 73 -17.56 -10.40 0.71
CA GLN A 73 -18.12 -10.15 2.04
C GLN A 73 -19.55 -10.65 2.08
N GLY A 74 -19.77 -11.71 2.86
CA GLY A 74 -21.10 -12.22 3.16
C GLY A 74 -21.62 -11.58 4.45
N VAL A 75 -22.79 -10.95 4.40
CA VAL A 75 -23.49 -10.43 5.57
C VAL A 75 -24.80 -11.21 5.73
N ALA A 76 -24.97 -11.87 6.89
CA ALA A 76 -26.24 -12.46 7.28
C ALA A 76 -27.02 -11.47 8.15
N THR A 77 -28.18 -11.01 7.68
CA THR A 77 -29.08 -10.15 8.45
C THR A 77 -30.43 -10.85 8.64
N PHE A 78 -31.23 -10.41 9.61
CA PHE A 78 -32.55 -10.98 9.88
C PHE A 78 -33.42 -10.95 8.59
N GLY A 79 -33.65 -12.12 8.01
CA GLY A 79 -34.46 -12.28 6.78
C GLY A 79 -33.69 -12.45 5.47
N GLU A 80 -32.43 -12.01 5.35
CA GLU A 80 -31.65 -12.05 4.10
C GLU A 80 -30.16 -12.38 4.33
N ALA A 81 -29.59 -13.23 3.48
CA ALA A 81 -28.15 -13.36 3.33
C ALA A 81 -27.73 -12.65 2.05
N ARG A 82 -26.89 -11.62 2.14
CA ARG A 82 -26.34 -10.90 0.98
C ARG A 82 -24.84 -11.16 0.88
N ALA A 83 -24.36 -11.47 -0.32
CA ALA A 83 -22.94 -11.50 -0.63
C ALA A 83 -22.63 -10.31 -1.54
N ASN A 84 -21.71 -9.45 -1.11
CA ASN A 84 -21.14 -8.41 -1.96
C ASN A 84 -19.76 -8.89 -2.43
N GLU A 85 -19.58 -9.01 -3.74
CA GLU A 85 -18.30 -9.34 -4.35
C GLU A 85 -17.66 -8.06 -4.86
N ARG A 86 -16.46 -7.74 -4.36
CA ARG A 86 -15.67 -6.62 -4.85
C ARG A 86 -14.46 -7.17 -5.59
N ARG A 87 -14.48 -7.05 -6.91
CA ARG A 87 -13.35 -7.36 -7.78
C ARG A 87 -12.56 -6.08 -8.04
N THR A 88 -11.24 -6.17 -8.00
CA THR A 88 -10.35 -5.03 -8.26
C THR A 88 -9.52 -5.33 -9.50
N ASP A 89 -9.69 -4.56 -10.57
CA ASP A 89 -8.91 -4.73 -11.82
C ASP A 89 -7.48 -4.18 -11.74
N ALA A 90 -7.12 -3.53 -10.63
CA ALA A 90 -5.80 -2.93 -10.42
C ALA A 90 -4.64 -3.94 -10.54
N HIS A 91 -4.91 -5.24 -10.34
CA HIS A 91 -3.91 -6.30 -10.52
C HIS A 91 -3.43 -6.42 -11.97
N LEU A 92 -4.28 -6.15 -12.98
CA LEU A 92 -3.91 -6.27 -14.40
C LEU A 92 -2.82 -5.25 -14.79
N GLY A 93 -2.92 -4.02 -14.31
CA GLY A 93 -1.91 -2.99 -14.54
C GLY A 93 -0.56 -3.35 -13.93
N VAL A 94 -0.56 -3.99 -12.75
CA VAL A 94 0.65 -4.47 -12.08
C VAL A 94 1.30 -5.61 -12.85
N LEU A 95 0.52 -6.58 -13.34
CA LEU A 95 1.06 -7.70 -14.13
C LEU A 95 1.73 -7.20 -15.42
N GLY A 96 1.09 -6.26 -16.13
CA GLY A 96 1.68 -5.65 -17.33
C GLY A 96 2.97 -4.88 -17.04
N ALA A 97 3.03 -4.15 -15.92
CA ALA A 97 4.26 -3.48 -15.50
C ALA A 97 5.39 -4.49 -15.17
N ILE A 98 5.06 -5.62 -14.55
CA ILE A 98 6.02 -6.70 -14.29
C ILE A 98 6.55 -7.29 -15.59
N GLU A 99 5.71 -7.48 -16.61
CA GLU A 99 6.17 -7.97 -17.91
C GLU A 99 7.13 -6.99 -18.61
N GLN A 100 6.91 -5.68 -18.47
CA GLN A 100 7.81 -4.65 -19.01
C GLN A 100 9.22 -4.68 -18.39
N VAL A 101 9.37 -5.20 -17.18
CA VAL A 101 10.68 -5.40 -16.53
C VAL A 101 11.51 -6.51 -17.22
N GLY A 102 10.87 -7.36 -18.03
CA GLY A 102 11.52 -8.53 -18.66
C GLY A 102 11.08 -9.86 -18.04
N TRP A 103 9.96 -9.87 -17.32
CA TRP A 103 9.31 -11.10 -16.91
C TRP A 103 8.27 -11.53 -17.94
N ARG A 104 7.99 -12.82 -18.01
CA ARG A 104 6.93 -13.38 -18.86
C ARG A 104 6.02 -14.22 -17.99
N LEU A 105 4.72 -13.95 -18.02
CA LEU A 105 3.77 -14.74 -17.25
C LEU A 105 3.71 -16.17 -17.79
N GLU A 106 3.95 -17.15 -16.91
CA GLU A 106 3.97 -18.57 -17.25
C GLU A 106 2.76 -19.30 -16.69
N HIS A 107 2.42 -19.05 -15.43
CA HIS A 107 1.31 -19.74 -14.76
C HIS A 107 0.50 -18.80 -13.86
N VAL A 108 -0.80 -19.07 -13.76
CA VAL A 108 -1.71 -18.38 -12.85
C VAL A 108 -2.56 -19.42 -12.12
N GLY A 109 -2.51 -19.37 -10.79
CA GLY A 109 -3.40 -20.11 -9.91
C GLY A 109 -4.30 -19.15 -9.14
N TYR A 110 -5.51 -19.59 -8.79
CA TYR A 110 -6.41 -18.83 -7.92
C TYR A 110 -6.80 -19.70 -6.74
N VAL A 111 -6.69 -19.14 -5.55
CA VAL A 111 -7.13 -19.79 -4.31
C VAL A 111 -8.12 -18.90 -3.59
N PHE A 112 -9.25 -19.47 -3.18
CA PHE A 112 -10.20 -18.78 -2.32
C PHE A 112 -9.91 -19.15 -0.86
N VAL A 113 -9.53 -18.15 -0.07
CA VAL A 113 -9.28 -18.31 1.36
C VAL A 113 -10.49 -17.81 2.12
N GLN A 114 -11.22 -18.72 2.77
CA GLN A 114 -12.32 -18.38 3.66
C GLN A 114 -11.76 -17.74 4.93
N THR A 115 -12.10 -16.47 5.19
CA THR A 115 -11.60 -15.67 6.31
C THR A 115 -12.60 -15.57 7.47
N GLY A 116 -13.84 -16.00 7.27
CA GLY A 116 -14.85 -16.04 8.32
C GLY A 116 -16.10 -16.79 7.89
N GLN A 117 -16.83 -17.28 8.89
CA GLN A 117 -18.15 -17.87 8.72
C GLN A 117 -19.08 -17.25 9.77
N GLU A 118 -20.08 -16.49 9.33
CA GLU A 118 -21.18 -16.08 10.20
C GLU A 118 -22.32 -17.06 10.04
N SER A 119 -22.70 -17.73 11.13
CA SER A 119 -23.86 -18.61 11.18
C SER A 119 -24.92 -17.96 12.04
N THR A 120 -26.06 -17.58 11.45
CA THR A 120 -27.22 -17.11 12.22
C THR A 120 -28.26 -18.23 12.27
N ASP A 121 -28.66 -18.63 13.48
CA ASP A 121 -29.77 -19.56 13.67
C ASP A 121 -31.10 -18.90 13.32
N LYS A 122 -31.92 -19.59 12.52
CA LYS A 122 -33.31 -19.19 12.30
C LYS A 122 -34.11 -19.48 13.57
N PHE A 123 -34.53 -18.44 14.28
CA PHE A 123 -35.30 -18.56 15.54
C PHE A 123 -36.68 -19.25 15.41
N VAL A 124 -37.10 -19.67 14.20
CA VAL A 124 -38.44 -20.23 13.92
C VAL A 124 -38.42 -21.48 13.02
N THR A 125 -37.26 -21.94 12.54
CA THR A 125 -37.16 -23.14 11.68
C THR A 125 -35.81 -23.82 11.86
N THR A 126 -35.78 -25.15 11.88
CA THR A 126 -34.53 -25.93 11.90
C THR A 126 -33.72 -25.70 10.63
N GLY A 127 -32.78 -24.77 10.68
CA GLY A 127 -31.80 -24.53 9.62
C GLY A 127 -30.86 -23.38 9.95
N GLN A 128 -29.56 -23.66 10.00
CA GLN A 128 -28.52 -22.63 10.05
C GLN A 128 -28.39 -21.94 8.69
N ARG A 129 -28.24 -20.61 8.67
CA ARG A 129 -27.83 -19.87 7.48
C ARG A 129 -26.37 -19.44 7.65
N ILE A 130 -25.55 -19.81 6.68
CA ILE A 130 -24.10 -19.58 6.69
C ILE A 130 -23.76 -18.49 5.67
N ALA A 131 -23.23 -17.35 6.13
CA ALA A 131 -22.58 -16.36 5.28
C ALA A 131 -21.07 -16.58 5.32
N VAL A 132 -20.49 -16.84 4.15
CA VAL A 132 -19.05 -17.06 3.99
C VAL A 132 -18.41 -15.74 3.58
N THR A 133 -17.43 -15.29 4.37
CA THR A 133 -16.55 -14.19 3.99
C THR A 133 -15.20 -14.78 3.61
N GLY A 134 -14.65 -14.35 2.47
CA GLY A 134 -13.37 -14.85 2.00
C GLY A 134 -12.70 -13.92 1.00
N LYS A 135 -11.42 -14.18 0.75
CA LYS A 135 -10.60 -13.45 -0.22
C LYS A 135 -10.09 -14.39 -1.29
N THR A 136 -10.15 -13.96 -2.53
CA THR A 136 -9.52 -14.67 -3.65
C THR A 136 -8.12 -14.12 -3.84
N VAL A 137 -7.13 -14.99 -3.70
CA VAL A 137 -5.71 -14.70 -3.93
C VAL A 137 -5.31 -15.33 -5.26
N GLY A 138 -4.81 -14.51 -6.19
CA GLY A 138 -4.16 -14.97 -7.42
C GLY A 138 -2.67 -15.19 -7.16
N ILE A 139 -2.17 -16.37 -7.51
CA ILE A 139 -0.75 -16.74 -7.46
C ILE A 139 -0.24 -16.72 -8.89
N TYR A 140 0.71 -15.84 -9.17
CA TYR A 140 1.26 -15.62 -10.50
C TYR A 140 2.72 -16.04 -10.51
N LEU A 141 3.07 -16.94 -11.44
CA LEU A 141 4.45 -17.35 -11.69
C LEU A 141 4.92 -16.77 -13.00
N PHE A 142 6.04 -16.07 -12.93
CA PHE A 142 6.74 -15.49 -14.05
C PHE A 142 8.06 -16.20 -14.29
N ARG A 143 8.43 -16.29 -15.56
CA ARG A 143 9.73 -16.73 -16.03
C ARG A 143 10.49 -15.55 -16.61
N ARG A 144 11.80 -15.51 -16.43
CA ARG A 144 12.63 -14.49 -17.07
C ARG A 144 12.55 -14.62 -18.59
N ALA A 145 12.32 -13.50 -19.27
CA ALA A 145 12.27 -13.41 -20.73
C ALA A 145 13.66 -13.33 -21.36
#